data_AF-A0A1C0VVT0-F1
#
_entry.id   AF-A0A1C0VVT0-F1
#
_cell.length_a   1.000
_cell.length_b   1.000
_cell.length_c   1.000
_cell.angle_alpha   90.00
_cell.angle_beta   90.00
_cell.angle_gamma   90.00
#
_symmetry.space_group_name_H-M   'P 1'
#
loop_
_entity.id
_entity.type
_entity.pdbx_description
1 polymer ?
#
loop_
_entity_poly.entity_id
_entity_poly.type
_entity_poly.pdbx_seq_one_letter_code
_entity_poly.pdbx_strand_id
1 'polypeptide(L)'
;MSNRDGFAGGFIAGAAIGGFVGALLGVILVRRSENLNSEISETKASKGKNHQIETERIEMARLGLEDKIAQLNQAIDDVRLQLGSVNGNAVHRDEASLAEDQ
;
A
#
# COMPACT_ATOMS: atom_id res chain seq x y z
N MET A 1 17.86 44.14 8.88
CA MET A 1 17.14 43.05 8.18
C MET A 1 18.14 41.94 7.88
N SER A 2 18.32 40.96 8.78
CA SER A 2 19.42 39.98 8.71
C SER A 2 18.98 38.50 8.83
N ASN A 3 17.69 38.19 8.67
CA ASN A 3 17.17 36.82 8.75
C ASN A 3 17.14 36.08 7.40
N ARG A 4 17.68 36.67 6.32
CA ARG A 4 17.67 36.08 4.97
C ARG A 4 18.80 35.06 4.73
N ASP A 5 19.88 35.15 5.48
CA ASP A 5 21.07 34.33 5.24
C ASP A 5 20.86 32.86 5.65
N GLY A 6 20.11 32.61 6.73
CA GLY A 6 19.81 31.25 7.19
C GLY A 6 18.85 30.48 6.27
N PHE A 7 17.84 31.17 5.71
CA PHE A 7 16.89 30.54 4.79
C PHE A 7 17.52 30.20 3.44
N ALA A 8 18.30 31.12 2.86
CA ALA A 8 18.97 30.88 1.58
C ALA A 8 19.99 29.74 1.68
N GLY A 9 20.78 29.70 2.77
CA GLY A 9 21.72 28.60 3.04
C GLY A 9 21.01 27.26 3.24
N GLY A 10 19.94 27.24 4.04
CA GLY A 10 19.13 26.04 4.26
C GLY A 10 18.42 25.54 3.00
N PHE A 11 17.95 26.46 2.15
CA PHE A 11 17.33 26.12 0.88
C PHE A 11 18.33 25.49 -0.10
N ILE A 12 19.53 26.06 -0.27
CA ILE A 12 20.54 25.51 -1.16
C ILE A 12 21.04 24.14 -0.65
N ALA A 13 21.29 24.01 0.65
CA ALA A 13 21.68 22.74 1.24
C ALA A 13 20.57 21.68 1.10
N GLY A 14 19.32 22.07 1.35
CA GLY A 14 18.15 21.22 1.17
C GLY A 14 17.92 20.81 -0.28
N ALA A 15 18.12 21.73 -1.24
CA ALA A 15 17.99 21.45 -2.67
C ALA A 15 19.08 20.51 -3.18
N ALA A 16 20.32 20.60 -2.67
CA ALA A 16 21.38 19.66 -3.01
C ALA A 16 21.02 18.23 -2.57
N ILE A 17 20.57 18.07 -1.32
CA ILE A 17 20.17 16.76 -0.77
C ILE A 17 18.91 16.23 -1.45
N GLY A 18 17.87 17.06 -1.54
CA GLY A 18 16.59 16.70 -2.16
C GLY A 18 16.73 16.43 -3.65
N GLY A 19 17.60 17.15 -4.35
CA GLY A 19 17.92 16.93 -5.76
C GLY A 19 18.65 15.61 -5.99
N PHE A 20 19.58 15.23 -5.10
CA PHE A 20 20.22 13.92 -5.17
C PHE A 20 19.22 12.79 -4.98
N VAL A 21 18.43 12.83 -3.91
CA VAL A 21 17.37 11.84 -3.64
C VAL A 21 16.34 11.81 -4.77
N GLY A 22 15.91 12.97 -5.24
CA GLY A 22 14.98 13.13 -6.35
C GLY A 22 15.52 12.58 -7.68
N ALA A 23 16.82 12.67 -7.94
CA ALA A 23 17.45 12.08 -9.12
C ALA A 23 17.46 10.55 -9.07
N LEU A 24 17.77 9.96 -7.90
CA LEU A 24 17.68 8.50 -7.70
C LEU A 24 16.25 7.98 -7.90
N LEU A 25 15.26 8.65 -7.30
CA LEU A 25 13.84 8.31 -7.50
C LEU A 25 13.37 8.58 -8.94
N GLY A 26 13.89 9.63 -9.57
CA GLY A 26 13.58 10.01 -10.94
C GLY A 26 14.01 8.96 -11.96
N VAL A 27 15.18 8.32 -11.79
CA VAL A 27 15.65 7.23 -12.67
C VAL A 27 14.72 6.01 -12.59
N ILE A 28 14.19 5.70 -11.41
CA ILE A 28 13.24 4.58 -11.22
C ILE A 28 11.89 4.92 -11.86
N LEU A 29 11.42 6.16 -11.73
CA LEU A 29 10.18 6.61 -12.33
C LEU A 29 10.28 6.72 -13.86
N VAL A 30 11.43 7.13 -14.40
CA VAL A 30 11.70 7.17 -15.85
C VAL A 30 11.62 5.78 -16.48
N ARG A 31 12.04 4.70 -15.80
CA ARG A 31 11.86 3.33 -16.30
C ARG A 31 10.39 2.92 -16.44
N ARG A 32 9.51 3.51 -15.62
CA ARG A 32 8.05 3.38 -15.79
C ARG A 32 7.52 4.27 -16.91
N SER A 33 8.13 5.44 -17.13
CA SER A 33 7.72 6.43 -18.15
C SER A 33 8.32 6.21 -19.54
N GLU A 34 9.42 5.48 -19.72
CA GLU A 34 9.94 5.12 -21.05
C GLU A 34 8.95 4.22 -21.79
N ASN A 35 8.21 3.37 -21.05
CA ASN A 35 7.05 2.64 -21.57
C ASN A 35 5.88 3.54 -22.01
N LEU A 36 5.88 4.82 -21.62
CA LEU A 36 4.85 5.81 -21.96
C LEU A 36 5.31 6.82 -23.03
N ASN A 37 6.62 7.10 -23.15
CA ASN A 37 7.17 8.06 -24.12
C ASN A 37 7.49 7.44 -25.49
N SER A 38 7.83 6.15 -25.57
CA SER A 38 7.90 5.44 -26.87
C SER A 38 6.51 5.34 -27.52
N GLU A 39 5.45 5.42 -26.71
CA GLU A 39 4.07 5.37 -27.16
C GLU A 39 3.63 6.64 -27.90
N ILE A 40 4.23 7.80 -27.61
CA ILE A 40 3.81 9.10 -28.17
C ILE A 40 4.09 9.21 -29.67
N SER A 41 5.15 8.57 -30.19
CA SER A 41 5.40 8.49 -31.65
C SER A 41 4.53 7.46 -32.39
N GLU A 42 3.88 6.53 -31.68
CA GLU A 42 2.96 5.53 -32.28
C GLU A 42 1.47 5.90 -32.12
N THR A 43 1.15 7.04 -31.50
CA THR A 43 -0.23 7.45 -31.15
C THR A 43 -1.21 7.67 -32.32
N LYS A 44 -0.77 7.60 -33.59
CA LYS A 44 -1.71 7.63 -34.72
C LYS A 44 -2.22 6.26 -35.18
N ALA A 45 -1.69 5.13 -34.67
CA ALA A 45 -2.11 3.80 -35.10
C ALA A 45 -2.73 2.90 -34.01
N SER A 46 -2.65 3.25 -32.72
CA SER A 46 -2.95 2.33 -31.60
C SER A 46 -4.13 2.75 -30.70
N LYS A 47 -5.19 3.39 -31.24
CA LYS A 47 -6.36 3.75 -30.42
C LYS A 47 -7.23 2.55 -30.00
N GLY A 48 -7.10 1.40 -30.67
CA GLY A 48 -7.88 0.19 -30.36
C GLY A 48 -7.21 -0.77 -29.37
N LYS A 49 -5.88 -0.81 -29.30
CA LYS A 49 -5.14 -1.81 -28.49
C LYS A 49 -4.95 -1.39 -27.04
N ASN A 50 -4.94 -0.08 -26.77
CA ASN A 50 -4.75 0.46 -25.41
C ASN A 50 -5.97 0.17 -24.49
N HIS A 51 -7.18 0.23 -25.04
CA HIS A 51 -8.40 -0.08 -24.28
C HIS A 51 -8.45 -1.54 -23.80
N GLN A 52 -7.91 -2.48 -24.60
CA GLN A 52 -7.86 -3.90 -24.25
C GLN A 52 -6.84 -4.19 -23.12
N ILE A 53 -5.69 -3.50 -23.15
CA ILE A 53 -4.68 -3.59 -22.08
C ILE A 53 -5.19 -2.96 -20.78
N GLU A 54 -5.96 -1.87 -20.87
CA GLU A 54 -6.59 -1.23 -19.71
C GLU A 54 -7.63 -2.15 -19.07
N THR A 55 -8.47 -2.82 -19.86
CA THR A 55 -9.46 -3.79 -19.33
C THR A 55 -8.80 -4.99 -18.64
N GLU A 56 -7.69 -5.50 -19.17
CA GLU A 56 -6.96 -6.61 -18.56
C GLU A 56 -6.32 -6.19 -17.22
N ARG A 57 -5.79 -4.96 -17.14
CA ARG A 57 -5.26 -4.41 -15.88
C ARG A 57 -6.34 -4.20 -14.83
N ILE A 58 -7.53 -3.77 -15.23
CA ILE A 58 -8.68 -3.60 -14.34
C ILE A 58 -9.13 -4.97 -13.80
N GLU A 59 -9.18 -6.01 -14.63
CA GLU A 59 -9.54 -7.36 -14.19
C GLU A 59 -8.47 -7.95 -13.24
N MET A 60 -7.19 -7.76 -13.53
CA MET A 60 -6.11 -8.17 -12.63
C MET A 60 -6.14 -7.43 -11.28
N ALA A 61 -6.46 -6.14 -11.30
CA ALA A 61 -6.66 -5.37 -10.08
C ALA A 61 -7.87 -5.88 -9.29
N ARG A 62 -8.96 -6.23 -9.98
CA ARG A 62 -10.16 -6.82 -9.38
C ARG A 62 -9.86 -8.16 -8.70
N LEU A 63 -9.20 -9.10 -9.39
CA LEU A 63 -8.81 -10.39 -8.83
C LEU A 63 -7.88 -10.22 -7.62
N GLY A 64 -6.94 -9.28 -7.69
CA GLY A 64 -6.06 -8.96 -6.56
C GLY A 64 -6.78 -8.34 -5.36
N LEU A 65 -7.90 -7.66 -5.57
CA LEU A 65 -8.76 -7.19 -4.48
C LEU A 65 -9.55 -8.35 -3.86
N GLU A 66 -10.04 -9.29 -4.67
CA GLU A 66 -10.76 -10.48 -4.19
C GLU A 66 -9.87 -11.36 -3.29
N ASP A 67 -8.61 -11.59 -3.68
CA ASP A 67 -7.63 -12.33 -2.87
C ASP A 67 -7.33 -11.65 -1.53
N LYS A 68 -7.17 -10.32 -1.54
CA LYS A 68 -6.96 -9.54 -0.30
C LYS A 68 -8.18 -9.58 0.63
N ILE A 69 -9.39 -9.61 0.10
CA ILE A 69 -10.61 -9.76 0.90
C ILE A 69 -10.65 -11.14 1.55
N ALA A 70 -10.29 -12.19 0.80
CA ALA A 70 -10.21 -13.56 1.36
C ALA A 70 -9.17 -13.65 2.47
N GLN A 71 -7.96 -13.11 2.27
CA GLN A 71 -6.91 -13.04 3.29
C GLN A 71 -7.37 -12.29 4.53
N LEU A 72 -8.05 -11.16 4.36
CA LEU A 72 -8.57 -10.36 5.47
C LEU A 72 -9.63 -11.12 6.25
N ASN A 73 -10.58 -11.76 5.57
CA ASN A 73 -11.62 -12.57 6.22
C ASN A 73 -11.01 -13.71 7.02
N GLN A 74 -10.01 -14.41 6.46
CA GLN A 74 -9.30 -15.47 7.17
C GLN A 74 -8.57 -14.93 8.41
N ALA A 75 -7.87 -13.80 8.29
CA ALA A 75 -7.19 -13.18 9.44
C ALA A 75 -8.20 -12.72 10.52
N ILE A 76 -9.38 -12.23 10.13
CA ILE A 76 -10.46 -11.87 11.05
C ILE A 76 -10.95 -13.12 11.80
N ASP A 77 -11.15 -14.22 11.10
CA ASP A 77 -11.61 -15.48 11.71
C ASP A 77 -10.57 -16.04 12.67
N ASP A 78 -9.27 -15.98 12.33
CA ASP A 78 -8.17 -16.38 13.21
C ASP A 78 -8.14 -15.53 14.51
N VAL A 79 -8.30 -14.21 14.39
CA VAL A 79 -8.36 -13.31 15.56
C VAL A 79 -9.61 -13.59 16.39
N ARG A 80 -10.77 -13.84 15.76
CA ARG A 80 -12.01 -14.21 16.47
C ARG A 80 -11.84 -15.52 17.25
N LEU A 81 -11.21 -16.53 16.66
CA LEU A 81 -10.93 -17.80 17.33
C LEU A 81 -9.96 -17.61 18.51
N GLN A 82 -8.92 -16.80 18.34
CA GLN A 82 -7.98 -16.50 19.41
C GLN A 82 -8.65 -15.76 20.58
N LEU A 83 -9.46 -14.74 20.29
CA LEU A 83 -10.20 -14.01 21.32
C LEU A 83 -11.29 -14.87 21.97
N GLY A 84 -11.99 -15.68 21.18
CA GLY A 84 -12.99 -16.63 21.68
C GLY A 84 -12.38 -17.71 22.57
N SER A 85 -11.19 -18.23 22.23
CA SER A 85 -10.44 -19.18 23.05
C SER A 85 -9.94 -18.57 24.36
N VAL A 86 -9.52 -17.30 24.34
CA VAL A 86 -9.06 -16.59 25.56
C VAL A 86 -10.24 -16.27 26.48
N ASN A 87 -11.39 -15.87 25.94
CA ASN A 87 -12.58 -15.57 26.73
C ASN A 87 -13.36 -16.82 27.17
N GLY A 88 -13.31 -17.91 26.39
CA GLY A 88 -13.94 -19.19 26.75
C GLY A 88 -13.30 -19.85 27.96
N ASN A 89 -12.00 -19.63 28.21
CA ASN A 89 -11.31 -20.16 29.39
C ASN A 89 -11.58 -19.33 30.67
N ALA A 90 -12.09 -18.10 30.55
CA ALA A 90 -12.56 -17.31 31.69
C ALA A 90 -13.95 -17.80 32.13
N VAL A 91 -14.88 -17.93 31.19
CA VAL A 91 -16.27 -18.35 31.47
C VAL A 91 -16.36 -19.78 32.04
N HIS A 92 -15.47 -20.70 31.64
CA HIS A 92 -15.50 -22.08 32.15
C HIS A 92 -14.85 -22.27 33.54
N ARG A 93 -14.08 -21.29 34.02
CA ARG A 93 -13.45 -21.31 35.37
C ARG A 93 -14.37 -20.78 36.44
N ASP A 94 -15.20 -19.80 36.09
CA ASP A 94 -16.12 -19.19 37.04
C ASP A 94 -17.22 -20.19 37.44
N GLU A 95 -17.81 -20.92 36.50
CA GLU A 95 -18.85 -21.94 36.78
C GLU A 95 -18.34 -23.15 37.61
N ALA A 96 -17.08 -23.55 37.43
CA ALA A 96 -16.49 -24.64 38.21
C ALA A 96 -16.21 -24.23 39.67
N SER A 97 -15.82 -22.96 39.89
CA SER A 97 -15.53 -22.46 41.24
C SER A 97 -16.78 -22.15 42.07
N LEU A 98 -17.94 -21.93 41.43
CA LEU A 98 -19.23 -21.79 42.13
C LEU A 98 -19.87 -23.15 42.51
N ALA A 99 -19.43 -24.26 41.93
CA ALA A 99 -19.96 -25.59 42.21
C ALA A 99 -19.23 -26.35 43.34
N GLU A 100 -18.08 -25.84 43.80
CA GLU A 100 -17.30 -26.45 44.91
C GLU A 100 -17.65 -25.90 46.31
N ASP A 101 -18.61 -24.96 46.42
CA ASP A 101 -19.02 -24.36 47.71
C ASP A 101 -20.48 -24.67 48.10
N GLN A 102 -20.98 -25.87 47.76
CA GLN A 102 -22.24 -26.43 48.29
C GLN A 102 -22.08 -27.84 48.86
#